data_AF-A0A3Q9IHZ6-F1
#
_entry.id   AF-A0A3Q9IHZ6-F1
#
_cell.length_a   1.000
_cell.length_b   1.000
_cell.length_c   1.000
_cell.angle_alpha   90.00
_cell.angle_beta   90.00
_cell.angle_gamma   90.00
#
_symmetry.space_group_name_H-M   'P 1'
#
loop_
_entity.id
_entity.type
_entity.pdbx_description
1 polymer ?
#
loop_
_entity_poly.entity_id
_entity_poly.type
_entity_poly.pdbx_seq_one_letter_code
_entity_poly.pdbx_strand_id
1 'polypeptide(L)'
;MVFVGAKHSTRSDSHTFKLIAEAYAREHFNALIAEGFPYSRGPNAPRTLRWLESQTETDGFVVGGESVPALRGAVQQQARIWGGEPDDSDVRDRTLADGISAIDLLGFYTLRSVPQWIREQRITDGGDPRVTALIESELIRNRSRLGLSEALLPDYAAWADWYKQANGQAFDRNFKLEEVGPLVDGDFSTNKISAAVGRARDAFLLSVIADHLGRGETVLVVFGASHLTILRPALDHMLGKPCYVGASLGPAPTSCFE
;
A
#
# COMPACT_ATOMS: atom_id res chain seq x y z
N MET A 1 -8.01 -9.76 -17.28
CA MET A 1 -7.42 -9.28 -16.00
C MET A 1 -8.15 -9.94 -14.85
N VAL A 2 -7.43 -10.36 -13.80
CA VAL A 2 -8.01 -10.75 -12.51
C VAL A 2 -7.49 -9.82 -11.42
N PHE A 3 -8.38 -9.30 -10.57
CA PHE A 3 -8.00 -8.53 -9.38
C PHE A 3 -8.42 -9.32 -8.13
N VAL A 4 -7.43 -9.73 -7.33
CA VAL A 4 -7.63 -10.36 -6.02
C VAL A 4 -7.59 -9.25 -4.96
N GLY A 5 -8.77 -8.88 -4.44
CA GLY A 5 -8.91 -7.99 -3.30
C GLY A 5 -8.52 -8.72 -2.01
N ALA A 6 -7.26 -8.67 -1.65
CA ALA A 6 -6.70 -9.39 -0.53
C ALA A 6 -7.30 -8.92 0.81
N LYS A 7 -7.73 -9.87 1.63
CA LYS A 7 -7.82 -9.68 3.08
C LYS A 7 -6.51 -10.20 3.66
N HIS A 8 -5.66 -9.30 4.15
CA HIS A 8 -4.32 -9.64 4.63
C HIS A 8 -4.37 -10.80 5.61
N SER A 9 -3.56 -11.81 5.34
CA SER A 9 -3.51 -13.03 6.12
C SER A 9 -2.13 -13.65 5.99
N THR A 10 -1.66 -14.26 7.07
CA THR A 10 -0.44 -15.07 7.07
C THR A 10 -0.75 -16.56 7.12
N ARG A 11 -2.02 -16.96 6.95
CA ARG A 11 -2.43 -18.37 6.98
C ARG A 11 -2.61 -18.92 5.56
N SER A 12 -1.96 -20.03 5.23
CA SER A 12 -2.02 -20.63 3.89
C SER A 12 -3.36 -21.26 3.54
N ASP A 13 -4.19 -21.58 4.54
CA ASP A 13 -5.57 -22.03 4.38
C ASP A 13 -6.58 -20.88 4.22
N SER A 14 -6.10 -19.63 4.28
CA SER A 14 -6.96 -18.46 4.18
C SER A 14 -7.58 -18.29 2.80
N HIS A 15 -8.67 -17.54 2.79
CA HIS A 15 -9.45 -17.32 1.60
C HIS A 15 -8.65 -16.63 0.47
N THR A 16 -7.86 -15.62 0.82
CA THR A 16 -6.99 -14.91 -0.14
C THR A 16 -6.01 -15.85 -0.82
N PHE A 17 -5.38 -16.77 -0.08
CA PHE A 17 -4.41 -17.73 -0.62
C PHE A 17 -5.06 -18.69 -1.61
N LYS A 18 -6.25 -19.21 -1.25
CA LYS A 18 -7.04 -20.07 -2.14
C LYS A 18 -7.43 -19.35 -3.42
N LEU A 19 -7.88 -18.10 -3.32
CA LEU A 19 -8.27 -17.32 -4.49
C LEU A 19 -7.10 -17.04 -5.44
N ILE A 20 -5.90 -16.79 -4.92
CA ILE A 20 -4.67 -16.65 -5.73
C ILE A 20 -4.36 -17.96 -6.44
N ALA A 21 -4.42 -19.10 -5.73
CA ALA A 21 -4.18 -20.41 -6.33
C ALA A 21 -5.21 -20.74 -7.41
N GLU A 22 -6.49 -20.44 -7.17
CA GLU A 22 -7.55 -20.60 -8.17
C GLU A 22 -7.31 -19.73 -9.41
N ALA A 23 -6.83 -18.49 -9.25
CA ALA A 23 -6.53 -17.62 -10.38
C ALA A 23 -5.46 -18.24 -11.29
N TYR A 24 -4.35 -18.69 -10.72
CA TYR A 24 -3.27 -19.34 -11.48
C TYR A 24 -3.65 -20.70 -12.06
N ALA A 25 -4.61 -21.40 -11.46
CA ALA A 25 -5.14 -22.64 -12.02
C ALA A 25 -6.10 -22.42 -13.20
N ARG A 26 -6.70 -21.23 -13.32
CA ARG A 26 -7.67 -20.89 -14.36
C ARG A 26 -7.08 -20.23 -15.59
N GLU A 27 -6.03 -19.42 -15.40
CA GLU A 27 -5.49 -18.56 -16.44
C GLU A 27 -3.98 -18.47 -16.38
N HIS A 28 -3.35 -18.24 -17.53
CA HIS A 28 -1.94 -17.88 -17.62
C HIS A 28 -1.76 -16.36 -17.68
N PHE A 29 -1.03 -15.79 -16.73
CA PHE A 29 -0.80 -14.35 -16.67
C PHE A 29 0.55 -13.95 -17.29
N ASN A 30 0.58 -12.87 -18.06
CA ASN A 30 1.84 -12.28 -18.55
C ASN A 30 2.52 -11.41 -17.48
N ALA A 31 1.73 -10.82 -16.59
CA ALA A 31 2.22 -9.94 -15.53
C ALA A 31 1.45 -10.14 -14.21
N LEU A 32 2.20 -10.09 -13.12
CA LEU A 32 1.69 -9.92 -11.75
C LEU A 32 2.02 -8.50 -11.29
N ILE A 33 1.04 -7.78 -10.76
CA ILE A 33 1.24 -6.52 -10.03
C ILE A 33 0.92 -6.78 -8.55
N ALA A 34 1.93 -6.71 -7.69
CA ALA A 34 1.84 -7.11 -6.28
C ALA A 34 2.06 -5.94 -5.30
N GLU A 35 1.27 -5.92 -4.23
CA GLU A 35 1.38 -4.95 -3.14
C GLU A 35 2.69 -5.08 -2.34
N GLY A 36 3.17 -3.98 -1.76
CA GLY A 36 4.33 -3.96 -0.87
C GLY A 36 5.69 -3.85 -1.57
N PHE A 37 5.74 -3.80 -2.90
CA PHE A 37 6.97 -3.63 -3.66
C PHE A 37 6.90 -2.39 -4.56
N PRO A 38 7.95 -1.53 -4.61
CA PRO A 38 7.99 -0.40 -5.53
C PRO A 38 8.03 -0.84 -6.99
N TYR A 39 7.20 -0.22 -7.83
CA TYR A 39 7.15 -0.45 -9.27
C TYR A 39 8.47 -0.06 -9.97
N SER A 40 9.12 1.01 -9.50
CA SER A 40 10.38 1.54 -10.04
C SER A 40 11.55 0.55 -10.04
N ARG A 41 11.45 -0.54 -9.26
CA ARG A 41 12.44 -1.63 -9.27
C ARG A 41 12.42 -2.46 -10.55
N GLY A 42 11.40 -2.28 -11.40
CA GLY A 42 11.24 -3.00 -12.65
C GLY A 42 10.74 -4.44 -12.47
N PRO A 43 10.60 -5.18 -13.59
CA PRO A 43 10.10 -6.55 -13.57
C PRO A 43 11.13 -7.48 -12.95
N ASN A 44 10.66 -8.48 -12.19
CA ASN A 44 11.48 -9.54 -11.61
C ASN A 44 12.67 -9.01 -10.80
N ALA A 45 12.46 -7.89 -10.09
CA ALA A 45 13.51 -7.20 -9.36
C ALA A 45 14.28 -8.18 -8.43
N PRO A 46 15.63 -8.22 -8.49
CA PRO A 46 16.41 -9.21 -7.73
C PRO A 46 16.16 -9.19 -6.23
N ARG A 47 15.84 -8.01 -5.67
CA ARG A 47 15.48 -7.88 -4.25
C ARG A 47 14.14 -8.55 -3.91
N THR A 48 13.16 -8.47 -4.82
CA THR A 48 11.85 -9.12 -4.65
C THR A 48 12.01 -10.64 -4.72
N LEU A 49 12.80 -11.14 -5.67
CA LEU A 49 13.06 -12.59 -5.80
C LEU A 49 13.83 -13.14 -4.60
N ARG A 50 14.90 -12.47 -4.14
CA ARG A 50 15.61 -12.87 -2.92
C ARG A 50 14.74 -12.80 -1.68
N TRP A 51 13.87 -11.80 -1.58
CA TRP A 51 12.88 -11.74 -0.51
C TRP A 51 11.95 -12.95 -0.56
N LEU A 52 11.45 -13.32 -1.75
CA LEU A 52 10.60 -14.49 -1.92
C LEU A 52 11.32 -15.79 -1.50
N GLU A 53 12.57 -15.96 -1.91
CA GLU A 53 13.42 -17.11 -1.54
C GLU A 53 13.63 -17.22 -0.03
N SER A 54 13.65 -16.08 0.69
CA SER A 54 13.79 -16.07 2.15
C SER A 54 12.49 -16.33 2.90
N GLN A 55 11.34 -16.45 2.21
CA GLN A 55 10.06 -16.66 2.88
C GLN A 55 9.85 -18.14 3.24
N THR A 56 9.62 -18.39 4.52
CA THR A 56 9.31 -19.72 5.06
C THR A 56 7.82 -19.90 5.28
N GLU A 57 7.38 -21.15 5.20
CA GLU A 57 6.08 -21.59 5.67
C GLU A 57 6.29 -22.62 6.79
N THR A 58 5.62 -22.44 7.92
CA THR A 58 5.68 -23.38 9.06
C THR A 58 4.29 -23.52 9.64
N ASP A 59 3.79 -24.75 9.71
CA ASP A 59 2.44 -25.08 10.21
C ASP A 59 1.31 -24.24 9.59
N GLY A 60 1.43 -23.99 8.28
CA GLY A 60 0.50 -23.17 7.50
C GLY A 60 0.58 -21.66 7.78
N PHE A 61 1.59 -21.20 8.52
CA PHE A 61 1.91 -19.79 8.67
C PHE A 61 2.97 -19.38 7.65
N VAL A 62 2.67 -18.34 6.86
CA VAL A 62 3.52 -17.80 5.79
C VAL A 62 3.90 -16.36 6.16
N VAL A 63 5.18 -16.14 6.44
CA VAL A 63 5.70 -14.86 6.96
C VAL A 63 5.38 -13.68 6.04
N GLY A 64 5.56 -13.87 4.74
CA GLY A 64 5.31 -12.84 3.73
C GLY A 64 3.83 -12.68 3.32
N GLY A 65 2.91 -13.37 3.99
CA GLY A 65 1.47 -13.29 3.70
C GLY A 65 1.11 -13.68 2.27
N GLU A 66 0.02 -13.11 1.76
CA GLU A 66 -0.53 -13.40 0.43
C GLU A 66 0.39 -13.01 -0.74
N SER A 67 1.39 -12.16 -0.53
CA SER A 67 2.39 -11.86 -1.56
C SER A 67 3.21 -13.09 -1.93
N VAL A 68 3.40 -14.04 -1.01
CA VAL A 68 4.18 -15.26 -1.26
C VAL A 68 3.54 -16.18 -2.31
N PRO A 69 2.30 -16.67 -2.16
CA PRO A 69 1.66 -17.49 -3.19
C PRO A 69 1.48 -16.73 -4.50
N ALA A 70 1.25 -15.41 -4.46
CA ALA A 70 1.16 -14.59 -5.67
C ALA A 70 2.47 -14.65 -6.47
N LEU A 71 3.59 -14.30 -5.83
CA LEU A 71 4.89 -14.30 -6.48
C LEU A 71 5.34 -15.70 -6.91
N ARG A 72 5.10 -16.74 -6.10
CA ARG A 72 5.43 -18.13 -6.46
C ARG A 72 4.67 -18.59 -7.70
N GLY A 73 3.37 -18.29 -7.79
CA GLY A 73 2.57 -18.61 -8.97
C GLY A 73 3.06 -17.87 -10.22
N ALA A 74 3.43 -16.59 -10.09
CA ALA A 74 4.02 -15.83 -11.18
C ALA A 74 5.35 -16.44 -11.68
N VAL A 75 6.23 -16.85 -10.77
CA VAL A 75 7.48 -17.55 -11.12
C VAL A 75 7.19 -18.86 -11.87
N GLN A 76 6.21 -19.65 -11.41
CA GLN A 76 5.84 -20.91 -12.04
C GLN A 76 5.29 -20.72 -13.45
N GLN A 77 4.50 -19.67 -13.69
CA GLN A 77 3.99 -19.30 -15.01
C GLN A 77 4.99 -18.46 -15.84
N GLN A 78 6.20 -18.19 -15.33
CA GLN A 78 7.16 -17.28 -15.98
C GLN A 78 6.58 -15.89 -16.26
N ALA A 79 5.59 -15.46 -15.48
CA ALA A 79 5.00 -14.12 -15.55
C ALA A 79 6.01 -13.07 -15.06
N ARG A 80 5.93 -11.85 -15.61
CA ARG A 80 6.74 -10.73 -15.12
C ARG A 80 6.15 -10.21 -13.81
N ILE A 81 6.98 -10.18 -12.76
CA ILE A 81 6.61 -9.70 -11.44
C ILE A 81 6.91 -8.22 -11.33
N TRP A 82 5.88 -7.41 -11.13
CA TRP A 82 5.98 -5.99 -10.86
C TRP A 82 5.50 -5.68 -9.44
N GLY A 83 6.17 -4.74 -8.78
CA GLY A 83 5.61 -4.12 -7.59
C GLY A 83 4.55 -3.09 -7.99
N GLY A 84 3.45 -2.96 -7.26
CA GLY A 84 2.42 -1.96 -7.59
C GLY A 84 2.52 -0.67 -6.76
N GLU A 85 3.52 -0.53 -5.90
CA GLU A 85 3.66 0.66 -5.06
C GLU A 85 4.41 1.79 -5.77
N PRO A 86 3.96 3.05 -5.63
CA PRO A 86 4.73 4.21 -6.06
C PRO A 86 5.97 4.41 -5.18
N ASP A 87 6.98 5.11 -5.72
CA ASP A 87 8.01 5.69 -4.87
C ASP A 87 7.45 6.86 -4.07
N ASP A 88 8.05 7.17 -2.91
CA ASP A 88 7.56 8.27 -2.07
C ASP A 88 7.66 9.63 -2.77
N SER A 89 8.62 9.80 -3.68
CA SER A 89 8.72 11.00 -4.53
C SER A 89 7.51 11.15 -5.46
N ASP A 90 6.98 10.06 -6.01
CA ASP A 90 5.80 10.10 -6.88
C ASP A 90 4.55 10.50 -6.08
N VAL A 91 4.43 9.95 -4.86
CA VAL A 91 3.34 10.31 -3.94
C VAL A 91 3.46 11.78 -3.54
N ARG A 92 4.66 12.26 -3.22
CA ARG A 92 4.92 13.69 -2.95
C ARG A 92 4.46 14.54 -4.13
N ASP A 93 4.96 14.28 -5.33
CA ASP A 93 4.70 15.16 -6.48
C ASP A 93 3.21 15.27 -6.78
N ARG A 94 2.48 14.14 -6.68
CA ARG A 94 1.02 14.11 -6.83
C ARG A 94 0.29 14.86 -5.72
N THR A 95 0.67 14.64 -4.46
CA THR A 95 0.01 15.29 -3.33
C THR A 95 0.28 16.80 -3.27
N LEU A 96 1.48 17.25 -3.65
CA LEU A 96 1.79 18.67 -3.80
C LEU A 96 0.98 19.31 -4.94
N ALA A 97 0.82 18.61 -6.07
CA ALA A 97 -0.03 19.08 -7.17
C ALA A 97 -1.51 19.21 -6.76
N ASP A 98 -1.97 18.39 -5.84
CA ASP A 98 -3.31 18.45 -5.23
C ASP A 98 -3.43 19.52 -4.11
N GLY A 99 -2.39 20.32 -3.88
CA GLY A 99 -2.39 21.45 -2.95
C GLY A 99 -2.03 21.12 -1.50
N ILE A 100 -1.62 19.88 -1.20
CA ILE A 100 -1.05 19.55 0.11
C ILE A 100 0.32 20.21 0.22
N SER A 101 0.61 20.90 1.34
CA SER A 101 1.90 21.53 1.52
C SER A 101 3.00 20.50 1.81
N ALA A 102 4.26 20.81 1.49
CA ALA A 102 5.39 19.95 1.83
C ALA A 102 5.56 19.76 3.35
N ILE A 103 5.21 20.77 4.15
CA ILE A 103 5.22 20.69 5.62
C ILE A 103 4.18 19.69 6.10
N ASP A 104 2.95 19.78 5.59
CA ASP A 104 1.86 18.88 5.95
C ASP A 104 2.16 17.44 5.56
N LEU A 105 2.70 17.24 4.36
CA LEU A 105 3.10 15.92 3.90
C LEU A 105 4.18 15.32 4.80
N LEU A 106 5.24 16.08 5.11
CA LEU A 106 6.32 15.61 5.99
C LEU A 106 5.80 15.32 7.40
N GLY A 107 5.01 16.23 7.97
CA GLY A 107 4.43 16.09 9.30
C GLY A 107 3.57 14.82 9.39
N PHE A 108 2.70 14.60 8.39
CA PHE A 108 1.86 13.43 8.32
C PHE A 108 2.64 12.13 8.10
N TYR A 109 3.63 12.12 7.20
CA TYR A 109 4.49 10.94 6.97
C TYR A 109 5.24 10.49 8.23
N THR A 110 5.57 11.43 9.10
CA THR A 110 6.13 11.14 10.42
C THR A 110 5.07 10.64 11.40
N LEU A 111 3.90 11.29 11.47
CA LEU A 111 2.80 10.89 12.36
C LEU A 111 2.29 9.47 12.07
N ARG A 112 2.16 9.08 10.79
CA ARG A 112 1.64 7.76 10.38
C ARG A 112 2.49 6.58 10.83
N SER A 113 3.72 6.81 11.28
CA SER A 113 4.60 5.76 11.82
C SER A 113 4.27 5.42 13.28
N VAL A 114 3.60 6.32 14.02
CA VAL A 114 3.27 6.13 15.45
C VAL A 114 2.41 4.89 15.71
N PRO A 115 1.30 4.63 14.99
CA PRO A 115 0.52 3.41 15.17
C PRO A 115 1.33 2.14 15.00
N GLN A 116 2.29 2.13 14.06
CA GLN A 116 3.16 0.99 13.86
C GLN A 116 4.07 0.76 15.07
N TRP A 117 4.65 1.83 15.63
CA TRP A 117 5.48 1.73 16.82
C TRP A 117 4.71 1.20 18.04
N ILE A 118 3.43 1.57 18.18
CA ILE A 118 2.55 1.02 19.22
C ILE A 118 2.29 -0.47 18.98
N ARG A 119 1.92 -0.86 17.75
CA ARG A 119 1.69 -2.29 17.39
C ARG A 119 2.93 -3.16 17.60
N GLU A 120 4.11 -2.62 17.30
CA GLU A 120 5.41 -3.28 17.51
C GLU A 120 5.91 -3.19 18.95
N GLN A 121 5.14 -2.58 19.88
CA GLN A 121 5.52 -2.38 21.28
C GLN A 121 6.82 -1.60 21.48
N ARG A 122 7.19 -0.76 20.49
CA ARG A 122 8.34 0.14 20.57
C ARG A 122 8.07 1.33 21.48
N ILE A 123 6.80 1.73 21.59
CA ILE A 123 6.25 2.71 22.53
C ILE A 123 4.90 2.21 23.04
N THR A 124 4.48 2.68 24.21
CA THR A 124 3.15 2.36 24.75
C THR A 124 2.07 3.24 24.11
N ASP A 125 2.33 4.55 24.02
CA ASP A 125 1.42 5.57 23.51
C ASP A 125 2.21 6.84 23.11
N GLY A 126 1.51 7.91 22.71
CA GLY A 126 2.13 9.18 22.28
C GLY A 126 2.84 9.97 23.39
N GLY A 127 2.63 9.63 24.67
CA GLY A 127 3.32 10.22 25.82
C GLY A 127 4.59 9.48 26.24
N ASP A 128 4.97 8.41 25.55
CA ASP A 128 6.16 7.61 25.86
C ASP A 128 7.45 8.46 25.69
N PRO A 129 8.39 8.44 26.65
CA PRO A 129 9.61 9.26 26.59
C PRO A 129 10.51 8.96 25.38
N ARG A 130 10.33 7.82 24.71
CA ARG A 130 11.07 7.45 23.50
C ARG A 130 10.53 8.12 22.23
N VAL A 131 9.32 8.69 22.27
CA VAL A 131 8.65 9.30 21.10
C VAL A 131 9.50 10.37 20.46
N THR A 132 10.08 11.30 21.23
CA THR A 132 10.88 12.41 20.69
C THR A 132 11.98 11.92 19.76
N ALA A 133 12.80 10.97 20.23
CA ALA A 133 13.90 10.41 19.43
C ALA A 133 13.41 9.64 18.20
N LEU A 134 12.26 8.96 18.30
CA LEU A 134 11.65 8.25 17.17
C LEU A 134 11.13 9.23 16.11
N ILE A 135 10.48 10.30 16.51
CA ILE A 135 9.99 11.36 15.62
C ILE A 135 11.15 12.05 14.91
N GLU A 136 12.23 12.40 15.62
CA GLU A 136 13.43 13.00 15.00
C GLU A 136 14.07 12.08 13.97
N SER A 137 14.23 10.80 14.30
CA SER A 137 14.76 9.80 13.37
C SER A 137 13.87 9.66 12.13
N GLU A 138 12.55 9.70 12.33
CA GLU A 138 11.57 9.54 11.27
C GLU A 138 11.45 10.79 10.38
N LEU A 139 11.61 12.01 10.93
CA LEU A 139 11.73 13.25 10.17
C LEU A 139 12.92 13.18 9.21
N ILE A 140 14.10 12.78 9.69
CA ILE A 140 15.30 12.63 8.86
C ILE A 140 15.04 11.63 7.73
N ARG A 141 14.50 10.46 8.06
CA ARG A 141 14.18 9.41 7.10
C ARG A 141 13.19 9.90 6.04
N ASN A 142 12.11 10.55 6.46
CA ASN A 142 11.05 10.98 5.57
C ASN A 142 11.46 12.16 4.70
N ARG A 143 12.27 13.10 5.19
CA ARG A 143 12.86 14.13 4.32
C ARG A 143 13.70 13.53 3.22
N SER A 144 14.53 12.53 3.54
CA SER A 144 15.34 11.84 2.53
C SER A 144 14.48 11.12 1.50
N ARG A 145 13.49 10.31 1.94
CA ARG A 145 12.60 9.56 1.05
C ARG A 145 11.73 10.45 0.17
N LEU A 146 11.24 11.55 0.72
CA LEU A 146 10.43 12.53 0.01
C LEU A 146 11.30 13.58 -0.71
N GLY A 147 12.63 13.55 -0.63
CA GLY A 147 13.50 14.58 -1.20
C GLY A 147 13.12 16.01 -0.79
N LEU A 148 12.80 16.22 0.50
CA LEU A 148 12.40 17.51 1.06
C LEU A 148 13.55 18.20 1.78
N SER A 149 13.52 19.54 1.83
CA SER A 149 14.54 20.36 2.48
C SER A 149 14.66 20.07 3.98
N GLU A 150 15.89 20.03 4.50
CA GLU A 150 16.20 19.88 5.93
C GLU A 150 15.63 21.00 6.80
N ALA A 151 15.35 22.17 6.21
CA ALA A 151 14.72 23.29 6.90
C ALA A 151 13.24 23.06 7.24
N LEU A 152 12.57 22.07 6.62
CA LEU A 152 11.17 21.76 6.90
C LEU A 152 11.06 20.89 8.15
N LEU A 153 10.31 21.39 9.14
CA LEU A 153 10.10 20.74 10.44
C LEU A 153 11.40 20.25 11.08
N PRO A 154 12.42 21.12 11.30
CA PRO A 154 13.82 20.73 11.52
C PRO A 154 14.02 19.71 12.65
N ASP A 155 13.20 19.77 13.69
CA ASP A 155 13.29 18.96 14.90
C ASP A 155 11.90 18.54 15.44
N TYR A 156 11.89 17.85 16.58
CA TYR A 156 10.67 17.47 17.26
C TYR A 156 9.80 18.67 17.66
N ALA A 157 10.39 19.78 18.11
CA ALA A 157 9.63 20.94 18.56
C ALA A 157 8.80 21.54 17.41
N ALA A 158 9.43 21.71 16.24
CA ALA A 158 8.74 22.18 15.04
C ALA A 158 7.65 21.20 14.58
N TRP A 159 7.89 19.89 14.66
CA TRP A 159 6.87 18.89 14.34
C TRP A 159 5.70 18.89 15.33
N ALA A 160 5.97 19.03 16.63
CA ALA A 160 4.93 19.08 17.66
C ALA A 160 4.04 20.33 17.51
N ASP A 161 4.64 21.48 17.17
CA ASP A 161 3.91 22.70 16.85
C ASP A 161 3.04 22.53 15.60
N TRP A 162 3.57 21.90 14.54
CA TRP A 162 2.79 21.55 13.36
C TRP A 162 1.61 20.64 13.70
N TYR A 163 1.84 19.57 14.47
CA TYR A 163 0.78 18.63 14.87
C TYR A 163 -0.34 19.37 15.62
N LYS A 164 0.04 20.26 16.54
CA LYS A 164 -0.92 21.07 17.29
C LYS A 164 -1.73 22.01 16.41
N GLN A 165 -1.10 22.61 15.40
CA GLN A 165 -1.80 23.44 14.43
C GLN A 165 -2.74 22.63 13.54
N ALA A 166 -2.29 21.45 13.09
CA ALA A 166 -3.06 20.59 12.19
C ALA A 166 -4.29 19.98 12.88
N ASN A 167 -4.12 19.47 14.11
CA ASN A 167 -5.14 18.67 14.81
C ASN A 167 -5.79 19.41 15.99
N GLY A 168 -5.39 20.64 16.29
CA GLY A 168 -5.98 21.47 17.34
C GLY A 168 -5.65 21.02 18.77
N GLN A 169 -4.74 20.05 18.95
CA GLN A 169 -4.37 19.48 20.24
C GLN A 169 -2.87 19.14 20.30
N ALA A 170 -2.28 19.11 21.49
CA ALA A 170 -0.88 18.69 21.65
C ALA A 170 -0.73 17.19 21.41
N PHE A 171 0.44 16.77 20.88
CA PHE A 171 0.75 15.35 20.75
C PHE A 171 1.17 14.80 22.12
N ASP A 172 0.38 13.87 22.66
CA ASP A 172 0.63 13.22 23.94
C ASP A 172 -0.06 11.84 24.02
N ARG A 173 -0.23 11.31 25.23
CA ARG A 173 -0.92 10.04 25.50
C ARG A 173 -2.38 9.98 24.99
N ASN A 174 -2.99 11.12 24.67
CA ASN A 174 -4.35 11.20 24.13
C ASN A 174 -4.39 11.07 22.60
N PHE A 175 -3.24 10.91 21.94
CA PHE A 175 -3.16 10.59 20.52
C PHE A 175 -4.08 9.41 20.18
N LYS A 176 -4.90 9.60 19.14
CA LYS A 176 -5.84 8.59 18.66
C LYS A 176 -5.36 7.98 17.36
N LEU A 177 -5.47 6.66 17.21
CA LEU A 177 -5.07 5.96 15.98
C LEU A 177 -5.85 6.46 14.77
N GLU A 178 -7.08 6.91 14.99
CA GLU A 178 -7.98 7.47 13.99
C GLU A 178 -7.40 8.73 13.32
N GLU A 179 -6.50 9.46 13.97
CA GLU A 179 -5.91 10.69 13.43
C GLU A 179 -5.11 10.45 12.14
N VAL A 180 -4.63 9.23 11.91
CA VAL A 180 -3.89 8.88 10.69
C VAL A 180 -4.75 8.15 9.66
N GLY A 181 -6.02 7.87 9.99
CA GLY A 181 -6.96 7.17 9.11
C GLY A 181 -7.30 7.99 7.86
N PRO A 182 -7.56 7.36 6.69
CA PRO A 182 -7.87 8.05 5.45
C PRO A 182 -9.36 8.45 5.38
N LEU A 183 -9.83 9.24 6.34
CA LEU A 183 -11.22 9.71 6.41
C LEU A 183 -11.35 11.10 5.77
N VAL A 184 -12.00 11.18 4.60
CA VAL A 184 -12.15 12.47 3.87
C VAL A 184 -12.86 13.52 4.72
N ASP A 185 -13.88 13.09 5.47
CA ASP A 185 -14.68 13.92 6.38
C ASP A 185 -14.35 13.62 7.85
N GLY A 186 -13.13 13.18 8.14
CA GLY A 186 -12.67 12.89 9.50
C GLY A 186 -12.51 14.14 10.35
N ASP A 187 -12.53 13.94 11.67
CA ASP A 187 -12.43 15.01 12.68
C ASP A 187 -11.04 15.68 12.70
N PHE A 188 -10.02 15.07 12.11
CA PHE A 188 -8.65 15.55 12.12
C PHE A 188 -8.19 16.00 10.73
N SER A 189 -7.48 17.13 10.64
CA SER A 189 -6.95 17.62 9.36
C SER A 189 -5.98 16.60 8.73
N THR A 190 -5.27 15.83 9.54
CA THR A 190 -4.41 14.73 9.09
C THR A 190 -5.15 13.61 8.37
N ASN A 191 -6.47 13.45 8.59
CA ASN A 191 -7.27 12.50 7.83
C ASN A 191 -7.39 12.88 6.35
N LYS A 192 -7.50 14.17 6.05
CA LYS A 192 -7.57 14.68 4.67
C LYS A 192 -6.24 14.47 3.94
N ILE A 193 -5.12 14.65 4.64
CA ILE A 193 -3.78 14.37 4.12
C ILE A 193 -3.64 12.87 3.85
N SER A 194 -4.04 12.02 4.78
CA SER A 194 -4.06 10.56 4.63
C SER A 194 -4.88 10.12 3.41
N ALA A 195 -6.08 10.69 3.24
CA ALA A 195 -6.92 10.41 2.08
C ALA A 195 -6.30 10.88 0.75
N ALA A 196 -5.64 12.04 0.73
CA ALA A 196 -4.92 12.52 -0.45
C ALA A 196 -3.74 11.61 -0.82
N VAL A 197 -2.95 11.18 0.17
CA VAL A 197 -1.88 10.19 -0.02
C VAL A 197 -2.43 8.86 -0.55
N GLY A 198 -3.56 8.38 0.00
CA GLY A 198 -4.25 7.18 -0.48
C GLY A 198 -4.64 7.30 -1.95
N ARG A 199 -5.34 8.38 -2.32
CA ARG A 199 -5.73 8.66 -3.72
C ARG A 199 -4.53 8.74 -4.65
N ALA A 200 -3.43 9.35 -4.23
CA ALA A 200 -2.22 9.42 -5.05
C ALA A 200 -1.64 8.02 -5.35
N ARG A 201 -1.65 7.12 -4.35
CA ARG A 201 -1.21 5.71 -4.52
C ARG A 201 -2.17 4.91 -5.40
N ASP A 202 -3.47 5.08 -5.21
CA ASP A 202 -4.49 4.42 -6.04
C ASP A 202 -4.42 4.89 -7.50
N ALA A 203 -4.28 6.19 -7.73
CA ALA A 203 -4.11 6.73 -9.08
C ALA A 203 -2.85 6.19 -9.76
N PHE A 204 -1.77 6.00 -9.00
CA PHE A 204 -0.57 5.36 -9.51
C PHE A 204 -0.83 3.89 -9.89
N LEU A 205 -1.40 3.10 -8.97
CA LEU A 205 -1.71 1.69 -9.23
C LEU A 205 -2.63 1.52 -10.45
N LEU A 206 -3.66 2.36 -10.57
CA LEU A 206 -4.54 2.37 -11.74
C LEU A 206 -3.77 2.62 -13.03
N SER A 207 -2.85 3.59 -13.03
CA SER A 207 -2.04 3.90 -14.21
C SER A 207 -1.11 2.74 -14.60
N VAL A 208 -0.55 2.03 -13.63
CA VAL A 208 0.26 0.83 -13.86
C VAL A 208 -0.60 -0.28 -14.47
N ILE A 209 -1.78 -0.55 -13.90
CA ILE A 209 -2.72 -1.54 -14.44
C ILE A 209 -3.09 -1.18 -15.89
N ALA A 210 -3.45 0.08 -16.14
CA ALA A 210 -3.83 0.55 -17.47
C ALA A 210 -2.69 0.41 -18.50
N ASP A 211 -1.44 0.72 -18.12
CA ASP A 211 -0.27 0.58 -18.98
C ASP A 211 -0.03 -0.89 -19.37
N HIS A 212 -0.11 -1.83 -18.41
CA HIS A 212 0.02 -3.26 -18.71
C HIS A 212 -1.10 -3.77 -19.62
N LEU A 213 -2.35 -3.39 -19.36
CA LEU A 213 -3.48 -3.78 -20.20
C LEU A 213 -3.41 -3.16 -21.59
N GLY A 214 -2.96 -1.91 -21.70
CA GLY A 214 -2.74 -1.22 -22.99
C GLY A 214 -1.66 -1.88 -23.86
N ARG A 215 -0.75 -2.66 -23.25
CA ARG A 215 0.24 -3.50 -23.95
C ARG A 215 -0.30 -4.89 -24.34
N GLY A 216 -1.58 -5.16 -24.07
CA GLY A 216 -2.23 -6.43 -24.38
C GLY A 216 -1.85 -7.56 -23.42
N GLU A 217 -1.40 -7.23 -22.20
CA GLU A 217 -0.98 -8.24 -21.22
C GLU A 217 -2.17 -8.80 -20.44
N THR A 218 -2.17 -10.11 -20.20
CA THR A 218 -3.07 -10.75 -19.21
C THR A 218 -2.51 -10.51 -17.81
N VAL A 219 -3.17 -9.65 -17.04
CA VAL A 219 -2.67 -9.17 -15.73
C VAL A 219 -3.40 -9.82 -14.55
N LEU A 220 -2.62 -10.30 -13.57
CA LEU A 220 -3.09 -10.58 -12.22
C LEU A 220 -2.67 -9.44 -11.28
N VAL A 221 -3.63 -8.88 -10.54
CA VAL A 221 -3.37 -7.87 -9.51
C VAL A 221 -3.71 -8.47 -8.15
N VAL A 222 -2.76 -8.42 -7.21
CA VAL A 222 -2.97 -8.88 -5.82
C VAL A 222 -2.67 -7.72 -4.88
N PHE A 223 -3.74 -7.11 -4.36
CA PHE A 223 -3.72 -5.90 -3.54
C PHE A 223 -4.86 -5.93 -2.52
N GLY A 224 -4.72 -5.23 -1.41
CA GLY A 224 -5.72 -5.10 -0.36
C GLY A 224 -7.10 -4.72 -0.90
N ALA A 225 -8.16 -5.31 -0.34
CA ALA A 225 -9.54 -5.12 -0.82
C ALA A 225 -10.01 -3.65 -0.80
N SER A 226 -9.41 -2.80 0.03
CA SER A 226 -9.65 -1.36 0.04
C SER A 226 -9.27 -0.70 -1.30
N HIS A 227 -8.13 -1.07 -1.88
CA HIS A 227 -7.68 -0.57 -3.18
C HIS A 227 -8.69 -0.94 -4.28
N LEU A 228 -9.15 -2.19 -4.31
CA LEU A 228 -10.19 -2.61 -5.27
C LEU A 228 -11.45 -1.74 -5.16
N THR A 229 -11.89 -1.46 -3.93
CA THR A 229 -13.09 -0.64 -3.70
C THR A 229 -12.96 0.76 -4.29
N ILE A 230 -11.79 1.38 -4.12
CA ILE A 230 -11.49 2.72 -4.63
C ILE A 230 -11.33 2.71 -6.16
N LEU A 231 -10.64 1.71 -6.69
CA LEU A 231 -10.33 1.59 -8.12
C LEU A 231 -11.52 1.14 -8.96
N ARG A 232 -12.52 0.48 -8.36
CA ARG A 232 -13.58 -0.19 -9.10
C ARG A 232 -14.32 0.71 -10.11
N PRO A 233 -14.73 1.96 -9.79
CA PRO A 233 -15.40 2.81 -10.76
C PRO A 233 -14.54 3.10 -12.00
N ALA A 234 -13.24 3.31 -11.81
CA ALA A 234 -12.33 3.59 -12.92
C ALA A 234 -12.02 2.32 -13.74
N LEU A 235 -11.86 1.17 -13.09
CA LEU A 235 -11.70 -0.11 -13.77
C LEU A 235 -12.95 -0.48 -14.58
N ASP A 236 -14.15 -0.26 -14.04
CA ASP A 236 -15.42 -0.50 -14.75
C ASP A 236 -15.59 0.43 -15.96
N HIS A 237 -15.12 1.68 -15.86
CA HIS A 237 -15.09 2.61 -16.98
C HIS A 237 -14.11 2.17 -18.08
N MET A 238 -12.93 1.68 -17.67
CA MET A 238 -11.86 1.28 -18.58
C MET A 238 -12.12 -0.06 -19.28
N LEU A 239 -12.68 -1.05 -18.57
CA LEU A 239 -12.81 -2.44 -19.03
C LEU A 239 -14.25 -2.89 -19.23
N GLY A 240 -15.23 -2.06 -18.86
CA GLY A 240 -16.60 -2.50 -18.66
C GLY A 240 -16.78 -3.21 -17.31
N LYS A 241 -18.02 -3.64 -17.03
CA LYS A 241 -18.32 -4.40 -15.81
C LYS A 241 -17.55 -5.73 -15.83
N PRO A 242 -17.05 -6.22 -14.68
CA PRO A 242 -16.39 -7.51 -14.63
C PRO A 242 -17.39 -8.61 -14.98
N CYS A 243 -16.91 -9.59 -15.73
CA CYS A 243 -17.68 -10.78 -16.07
C CYS A 243 -18.02 -11.64 -14.83
N TYR A 244 -17.26 -11.51 -13.75
CA TYR A 244 -17.48 -12.21 -12.48
C TYR A 244 -17.01 -11.39 -11.28
N VAL A 245 -17.77 -11.44 -10.18
CA VAL A 245 -17.41 -10.91 -8.85
C VAL A 245 -17.81 -11.94 -7.81
N GLY A 246 -16.86 -12.40 -6.99
CA GLY A 246 -17.15 -13.38 -5.96
C GLY A 246 -15.95 -13.76 -5.12
N ALA A 247 -16.22 -14.64 -4.17
CA ALA A 247 -15.25 -15.16 -3.20
C ALA A 247 -14.41 -16.32 -3.77
N SER A 248 -14.83 -16.96 -4.84
CA SER A 248 -14.06 -18.03 -5.51
C SER A 248 -14.21 -17.92 -7.02
N LEU A 249 -13.25 -18.42 -7.78
CA LEU A 249 -13.33 -18.46 -9.25
C LEU A 249 -14.00 -19.74 -9.77
N GLY A 250 -14.30 -20.70 -8.89
CA GLY A 250 -15.09 -21.90 -9.18
C GLY A 250 -16.31 -21.63 -10.08
N PRO A 251 -17.21 -20.71 -9.69
CA PRO A 251 -18.42 -20.38 -10.43
C PRO A 251 -18.25 -19.40 -11.60
N ALA A 252 -17.05 -18.87 -11.85
CA ALA A 252 -16.82 -17.92 -12.93
C ALA A 252 -17.00 -18.60 -14.30
N PRO A 253 -17.77 -18.01 -15.24
CA PRO A 253 -17.94 -18.55 -16.58
C PRO A 253 -16.60 -18.70 -17.30
N THR A 254 -16.43 -19.74 -18.12
CA THR A 254 -15.19 -19.95 -18.91
C THR A 254 -14.90 -18.76 -19.83
N SER A 255 -15.94 -18.14 -20.38
CA SER A 255 -15.84 -16.95 -21.24
C SER A 255 -15.25 -15.71 -20.55
N CYS A 256 -15.00 -15.75 -19.24
CA CYS A 256 -14.22 -14.72 -18.54
C CYS A 256 -12.72 -14.77 -18.84
N PHE A 257 -12.24 -15.89 -19.37
CA PHE A 257 -10.83 -16.26 -19.53
C PHE A 257 -10.49 -16.58 -21.01
N GLU A 258 -11.43 -16.32 -21.91
CA GLU A 258 -11.25 -16.43 -23.37
C GLU A 258 -11.10 -15.03 -23.99
#